data_AF-A0A0Q1G039-F1
#
_entry.id   AF-A0A0Q1G039-F1
#
_cell.length_a   1.000
_cell.length_b   1.000
_cell.length_c   1.000
_cell.angle_alpha   90.00
_cell.angle_beta   90.00
_cell.angle_gamma   90.00
#
_symmetry.space_group_name_H-M   'P 1'
#
loop_
_entity.id
_entity.type
_entity.pdbx_description
1 polymer ?
#
loop_
_entity_poly.entity_id
_entity_poly.type
_entity_poly.pdbx_seq_one_letter_code
_entity_poly.pdbx_strand_id
1 'polypeptide(L)'
;MFGPKPFGTWSNLSGKNCGKQYQFLKTGIRYRVIEEFYDFDHHLHPVDEVWTFLGYSFLPYDDGLSWFVSVDGVQEWHIRMKCSGEEQGKIVNSLKNYLREDLFA
;
A
#
# COMPACT_ATOMS: atom_id res chain seq x y z
N MET A 1 -4.83 6.58 5.29
CA MET A 1 -5.18 5.19 5.64
C MET A 1 -6.59 5.04 6.18
N PHE A 2 -7.30 4.01 5.74
CA PHE A 2 -8.63 3.62 6.23
C PHE A 2 -8.57 2.28 6.98
N GLY A 3 -9.21 2.21 8.16
CA GLY A 3 -9.13 1.05 9.06
C GLY A 3 -9.22 1.45 10.54
N PRO A 4 -8.84 0.55 11.47
CA PRO A 4 -8.46 -0.83 11.21
C PRO A 4 -9.66 -1.74 10.90
N LYS A 5 -9.41 -2.86 10.22
CA LYS A 5 -10.36 -3.97 10.03
C LYS A 5 -9.73 -5.30 10.47
N PRO A 6 -10.53 -6.33 10.83
CA PRO A 6 -10.00 -7.65 11.14
C PRO A 6 -9.18 -8.23 9.98
N PHE A 7 -8.14 -9.00 10.30
CA PHE A 7 -7.35 -9.74 9.31
C PHE A 7 -8.24 -10.58 8.39
N GLY A 8 -7.94 -10.56 7.10
CA GLY A 8 -8.71 -11.23 6.05
C GLY A 8 -9.86 -10.41 5.47
N THR A 9 -10.09 -9.17 5.92
CA THR A 9 -11.14 -8.31 5.34
C THR A 9 -10.83 -7.96 3.89
N TRP A 10 -9.58 -7.57 3.60
CA TRP A 10 -9.13 -7.24 2.26
C TRP A 10 -8.06 -8.21 1.74
N SER A 11 -7.19 -8.74 2.61
CA SER A 11 -6.12 -9.65 2.16
C SER A 11 -6.61 -10.99 1.61
N ASN A 12 -7.86 -11.37 1.89
CA ASN A 12 -8.54 -12.54 1.30
C ASN A 12 -9.28 -12.23 0.00
N LEU A 13 -9.32 -10.97 -0.45
CA LEU A 13 -9.92 -10.65 -1.75
C LEU A 13 -9.18 -11.42 -2.85
N SER A 14 -9.96 -12.13 -3.66
CA SER A 14 -9.48 -12.83 -4.85
C SER A 14 -10.30 -12.38 -6.05
N GLY A 15 -9.61 -12.07 -7.14
CA GLY A 15 -10.23 -11.52 -8.35
C GLY A 15 -9.16 -11.17 -9.38
N LYS A 16 -9.58 -10.93 -10.63
CA LYS A 16 -8.67 -10.70 -11.77
C LYS A 16 -7.66 -9.56 -11.54
N ASN A 17 -8.06 -8.53 -10.80
CA ASN A 17 -7.24 -7.35 -10.53
C ASN A 17 -6.71 -7.30 -9.09
N CYS A 18 -6.76 -8.41 -8.36
CA CYS A 18 -6.16 -8.53 -7.02
C CYS A 18 -4.87 -9.35 -7.11
N GLY A 19 -3.90 -9.06 -6.25
CA GLY A 19 -2.66 -9.83 -6.26
C GLY A 19 -1.83 -9.70 -5.00
N LYS A 20 -0.83 -10.58 -4.91
CA LYS A 20 0.10 -10.70 -3.77
C LYS A 20 1.42 -9.97 -3.98
N GLN A 21 1.64 -9.40 -5.16
CA GLN A 21 2.82 -8.61 -5.49
C GLN A 21 2.46 -7.44 -6.39
N TYR A 22 2.89 -6.24 -6.03
CA TYR A 22 2.78 -5.03 -6.85
C TYR A 22 4.16 -4.39 -6.99
N GLN A 23 4.70 -4.37 -8.22
CA GLN A 23 6.11 -4.03 -8.47
C GLN A 23 7.06 -4.83 -7.55
N PHE A 24 7.76 -4.16 -6.62
CA PHE A 24 8.65 -4.81 -5.65
C PHE A 24 7.97 -5.11 -4.30
N LEU A 25 6.76 -4.59 -4.06
CA LEU A 25 6.00 -4.88 -2.85
C LEU A 25 5.52 -6.33 -2.88
N LYS A 26 5.94 -7.14 -1.92
CA LYS A 26 5.60 -8.56 -1.81
C LYS A 26 4.86 -8.82 -0.52
N THR A 27 3.84 -9.68 -0.59
CA THR A 27 3.03 -10.02 0.58
C THR A 27 3.90 -10.61 1.68
N GLY A 28 3.66 -10.19 2.92
CA GLY A 28 4.40 -10.61 4.10
C GLY A 28 5.72 -9.87 4.32
N ILE A 29 6.15 -9.02 3.39
CA ILE A 29 7.35 -8.21 3.56
C ILE A 29 6.98 -6.88 4.22
N ARG A 30 7.83 -6.47 5.15
CA ARG A 30 7.74 -5.21 5.89
C ARG A 30 8.45 -4.11 5.12
N TYR A 31 7.79 -2.97 4.99
CA TYR A 31 8.29 -1.80 4.28
C TYR A 31 8.25 -0.58 5.17
N ARG A 32 9.26 0.27 5.03
CA ARG A 32 9.40 1.56 5.69
C ARG A 32 9.29 2.68 4.67
N VAL A 33 8.58 3.73 5.05
CA VAL A 33 8.54 5.01 4.31
C VAL A 33 9.87 5.73 4.48
N ILE A 34 10.55 6.02 3.37
CA ILE A 34 11.85 6.71 3.33
C ILE A 34 11.76 8.12 2.74
N GLU A 35 10.65 8.44 2.08
CA GLU A 35 10.26 9.78 1.64
C GLU A 35 8.76 9.91 1.89
N GLU A 36 8.34 11.03 2.48
CA GLU A 36 6.93 11.23 2.82
C GLU A 36 6.06 11.31 1.56
N PHE A 37 4.81 10.85 1.66
CA PHE A 37 3.86 10.95 0.57
C PHE A 37 2.42 11.06 1.07
N TYR A 38 1.54 11.56 0.20
CA TYR A 38 0.11 11.62 0.46
C TYR A 38 -0.63 10.53 -0.33
N ASP A 39 -1.54 9.85 0.34
CA ASP A 39 -2.47 8.92 -0.31
C ASP A 39 -3.65 9.67 -0.99
N PHE A 40 -4.52 8.94 -1.67
CA PHE A 40 -5.74 9.46 -2.31
C PHE A 40 -6.67 10.19 -1.34
N ASP A 41 -6.63 9.84 -0.06
CA ASP A 41 -7.45 10.42 1.00
C ASP A 41 -6.79 11.61 1.67
N HIS A 42 -5.70 12.14 1.08
CA HIS A 42 -4.86 13.20 1.65
C HIS A 42 -4.26 12.84 3.01
N HIS A 43 -4.14 11.55 3.32
CA HIS A 43 -3.42 11.11 4.49
C HIS A 43 -1.92 11.16 4.23
N LEU A 44 -1.19 11.84 5.10
CA LEU A 44 0.26 11.87 5.09
C LEU A 44 0.82 10.54 5.63
N HIS A 45 1.66 9.90 4.84
CA HIS A 45 2.53 8.81 5.23
C HIS A 45 3.92 9.38 5.55
N PRO A 46 4.28 9.58 6.82
CA PRO A 46 5.54 10.22 7.20
C PRO A 46 6.72 9.26 7.04
N VAL A 47 7.92 9.82 6.92
CA VAL A 47 9.17 9.05 7.01
C VAL A 47 9.21 8.23 8.30
N ASP A 48 9.79 7.03 8.22
CA ASP A 48 9.88 6.02 9.28
C ASP A 48 8.56 5.34 9.66
N GLU A 49 7.45 5.66 9.00
CA GLU A 49 6.27 4.80 9.08
C GLU A 49 6.58 3.41 8.52
N VAL A 50 6.12 2.36 9.20
CA VAL A 50 6.40 0.97 8.84
C VAL A 50 5.13 0.13 8.81
N TRP A 51 5.00 -0.70 7.77
CA TRP A 51 3.88 -1.63 7.62
C TRP A 51 4.26 -2.87 6.81
N THR A 52 3.56 -3.96 7.04
CA THR A 52 3.66 -5.21 6.28
C THR A 52 2.67 -5.19 5.12
N PHE A 53 3.15 -5.44 3.90
CA PHE A 53 2.28 -5.51 2.73
C PHE A 53 1.48 -6.82 2.73
N LEU A 54 0.16 -6.76 2.49
CA LEU A 54 -0.73 -7.92 2.50
C LEU A 54 -1.28 -8.28 1.11
N GLY A 55 -1.24 -7.31 0.18
CA GLY A 55 -1.72 -7.46 -1.19
C GLY A 55 -2.24 -6.14 -1.75
N TYR A 56 -2.77 -6.22 -2.96
CA TYR A 56 -3.39 -5.07 -3.63
C TYR A 56 -4.66 -5.46 -4.40
N SER A 57 -5.47 -4.45 -4.72
CA SER A 57 -6.50 -4.52 -5.75
C SER A 57 -6.45 -3.30 -6.66
N PHE A 58 -6.67 -3.50 -7.96
CA PHE A 58 -6.68 -2.44 -8.96
C PHE A 58 -8.06 -2.28 -9.63
N LEU A 59 -8.50 -1.03 -9.80
CA LEU A 59 -9.74 -0.62 -10.45
C LEU A 59 -9.40 0.10 -11.77
N PRO A 60 -9.41 -0.60 -12.92
CA PRO A 60 -8.94 -0.03 -14.19
C PRO A 60 -9.70 1.20 -14.66
N TYR A 61 -11.00 1.29 -14.38
CA TYR A 61 -11.83 2.41 -14.81
C TYR A 61 -11.48 3.72 -14.09
N ASP A 62 -11.04 3.63 -12.84
CA ASP A 62 -10.77 4.78 -11.99
C ASP A 62 -9.26 5.07 -11.84
N ASP A 63 -8.41 4.25 -12.47
CA ASP A 63 -6.98 4.15 -12.18
C ASP A 63 -6.70 3.97 -10.67
N GLY A 64 -7.65 3.36 -9.97
CA GLY A 64 -7.62 3.23 -8.51
C GLY A 64 -6.78 2.05 -8.09
N LEU A 65 -5.76 2.30 -7.28
CA LEU A 65 -4.90 1.27 -6.70
C LEU A 65 -5.10 1.23 -5.19
N SER A 66 -5.41 0.06 -4.67
CA SER A 66 -5.56 -0.17 -3.23
C SER A 66 -4.41 -1.04 -2.75
N TRP A 67 -3.66 -0.57 -1.76
CA TRP A 67 -2.73 -1.40 -1.01
C TRP A 67 -3.35 -1.78 0.32
N PHE A 68 -3.26 -3.06 0.65
CA PHE A 68 -3.68 -3.59 1.93
C PHE A 68 -2.43 -3.88 2.75
N VAL A 69 -2.40 -3.35 3.97
CA VAL A 69 -1.21 -3.40 4.83
C VAL A 69 -1.59 -3.74 6.27
N SER A 70 -0.62 -4.15 7.06
CA SER A 70 -0.77 -4.31 8.51
C SER A 70 0.35 -3.58 9.24
N VAL A 71 0.01 -2.78 10.25
CA VAL A 71 1.01 -2.07 11.08
C VAL A 71 1.40 -2.92 12.30
N ASP A 72 0.49 -3.76 12.79
CA ASP A 72 0.61 -4.53 14.03
C ASP A 72 0.63 -6.06 13.81
N GLY A 73 0.45 -6.52 12.57
CA GLY A 73 0.33 -7.94 12.23
C GLY A 73 -1.04 -8.56 12.57
N VAL A 74 -1.97 -7.80 13.13
CA VAL A 74 -3.28 -8.28 13.61
C VAL A 74 -4.43 -7.66 12.80
N GLN A 75 -4.28 -6.40 12.42
CA GLN A 75 -5.31 -5.62 11.75
C GLN A 75 -4.87 -5.20 10.36
N GLU A 76 -5.84 -5.01 9.48
CA GLU A 76 -5.62 -4.52 8.12
C GLU A 76 -5.99 -3.05 8.01
N TRP A 77 -5.22 -2.38 7.17
CA TRP A 77 -5.39 -1.01 6.77
C TRP A 77 -5.40 -0.92 5.26
N HIS A 78 -6.14 0.04 4.74
CA HIS A 78 -6.31 0.29 3.33
C HIS A 78 -5.69 1.64 2.98
N ILE A 79 -4.68 1.61 2.12
CA ILE A 79 -4.07 2.79 1.51
C ILE A 79 -4.60 2.89 0.08
N ARG A 80 -5.32 3.98 -0.21
CA ARG A 80 -5.86 4.23 -1.55
C ARG A 80 -4.89 5.13 -2.30
N MET A 81 -4.58 4.75 -3.53
CA MET A 81 -3.69 5.48 -4.43
C MET A 81 -4.40 5.64 -5.78
N LYS A 82 -3.98 6.64 -6.55
CA LYS A 82 -4.39 6.80 -7.95
C LYS A 82 -3.17 6.70 -8.86
N CYS A 83 -3.23 5.83 -9.87
CA CYS A 83 -2.14 5.66 -10.82
C CYS A 83 -2.00 6.87 -11.76
N SER A 84 -3.06 7.65 -11.95
CA SER A 84 -3.08 8.86 -12.76
C SER A 84 -3.03 10.14 -11.91
N GLY A 85 -2.48 11.21 -12.49
CA GLY A 85 -2.25 12.49 -11.83
C GLY A 85 -0.77 12.77 -11.55
N GLU A 86 -0.38 14.05 -11.55
CA GLU A 86 1.02 14.46 -11.47
C GLU A 86 1.71 14.10 -10.16
N GLU A 87 0.99 14.08 -9.04
CA GLU A 87 1.57 13.79 -7.71
C GLU A 87 1.52 12.28 -7.41
N GLN A 88 0.34 11.66 -7.48
CA GLN A 88 0.17 10.25 -7.11
C GLN A 88 0.71 9.27 -8.15
N GLY A 89 0.66 9.63 -9.44
CA GLY A 89 1.27 8.83 -10.49
C GLY A 89 2.79 8.72 -10.34
N LYS A 90 3.47 9.78 -9.86
CA LYS A 90 4.91 9.72 -9.58
C LYS A 90 5.24 8.74 -8.46
N ILE A 91 4.46 8.76 -7.39
CA ILE A 91 4.62 7.85 -6.25
C ILE A 91 4.48 6.40 -6.73
N VAL A 92 3.36 6.09 -7.41
CA VAL A 92 3.08 4.74 -7.90
C VAL A 92 4.15 4.27 -8.90
N ASN A 93 4.61 5.13 -9.81
CA ASN A 93 5.62 4.76 -10.82
C ASN A 93 7.06 4.72 -10.27
N SER A 94 7.32 5.29 -9.11
CA SER A 94 8.66 5.37 -8.50
C SER A 94 8.65 4.97 -7.02
N LEU A 95 7.89 3.92 -6.69
CA LEU A 95 7.70 3.42 -5.32
C LEU A 95 9.02 3.19 -4.55
N LYS A 96 10.11 2.85 -5.25
CA LYS A 96 11.44 2.62 -4.63
C LYS A 96 12.06 3.87 -4.02
N ASN A 97 11.59 5.06 -4.41
CA ASN A 97 12.02 6.33 -3.83
C ASN A 97 11.30 6.63 -2.52
N TYR A 98 10.09 6.08 -2.34
CA TYR A 98 9.24 6.32 -1.18
C TYR A 98 9.28 5.19 -0.16
N LEU A 99 9.55 3.96 -0.59
CA LEU A 99 9.51 2.77 0.26
C LEU A 99 10.77 1.92 0.12
N ARG A 100 11.21 1.34 1.24
CA ARG A 100 12.28 0.36 1.30
C ARG A 100 11.87 -0.82 2.16
N GLU A 101 12.36 -2.02 1.86
CA GLU A 101 12.23 -3.16 2.78
C GLU A 101 12.84 -2.81 4.14
N ASP A 102 12.09 -3.07 5.21
CA ASP A 102 12.51 -2.88 6.59
C ASP A 102 13.15 -4.17 7.10
N LEU A 103 14.47 -4.28 6.92
CA LEU A 103 15.25 -5.49 7.23
C LEU A 103 15.49 -5.69 8.74
N PHE A 104 14.95 -4.81 9.60
CA PHE A 104 15.10 -4.88 11.04
C PHE A 104 13.72 -5.14 11.68
N ALA A 105 13.49 -6.39 12.06
CA ALA A 105 12.38 -6.83 12.91
C ALA A 105 12.94 -7.66 14.07
#